data_AF-A0A397A1A9-F1
#
_entry.id   AF-A0A397A1A9-F1
#
_cell.length_a   1.000
_cell.length_b   1.000
_cell.length_c   1.000
_cell.angle_alpha   90.00
_cell.angle_beta   90.00
_cell.angle_gamma   90.00
#
_symmetry.space_group_name_H-M   'P 1'
#
loop_
_entity.id
_entity.type
_entity.pdbx_description
1 polymer ?
#
loop_
_entity_poly.entity_id
_entity_poly.type
_entity_poly.pdbx_seq_one_letter_code
_entity_poly.pdbx_strand_id
1 'polypeptide(L)'
;MLRHLLVQEGVDERRIKKLEAKGIRNLKKMFQKSEWELAHIMDLSVDDLQVMDMFIKSVSFPSSLRTTLPELDNALCGGIPTATITEA
;
A
#
# COMPACT_ATOMS: atom_id res chain seq x y z
N MET A 1 2.94 1.11 -10.06
CA MET A 1 3.61 0.23 -9.08
C MET A 1 2.75 -0.97 -8.70
N LEU A 2 1.53 -0.79 -8.17
CA LEU A 2 0.65 -1.92 -7.80
C LEU A 2 0.41 -2.92 -8.95
N ARG A 3 0.10 -2.45 -10.16
CA ARG A 3 -0.10 -3.32 -11.34
C ARG A 3 1.12 -4.18 -11.67
N HIS A 4 2.33 -3.62 -11.62
CA HIS A 4 3.55 -4.39 -11.90
C HIS A 4 3.79 -5.45 -10.81
N LEU A 5 3.54 -5.12 -9.55
CA LEU A 5 3.70 -6.02 -8.42
C LEU A 5 2.69 -7.19 -8.48
N LEU A 6 1.42 -6.89 -8.76
CA LEU A 6 0.39 -7.91 -8.96
C LEU A 6 0.68 -8.83 -10.15
N VAL A 7 1.26 -8.30 -11.24
CA VAL A 7 1.68 -9.12 -12.38
C VAL A 7 2.85 -10.04 -12.01
N GLN A 8 3.81 -9.59 -11.19
CA GLN A 8 4.91 -10.44 -10.72
C GLN A 8 4.44 -11.57 -9.81
N GLU A 9 3.42 -11.32 -8.99
CA GLU A 9 2.77 -12.34 -8.14
C GLU A 9 1.84 -13.28 -8.94
N GLY A 10 1.76 -13.15 -10.27
CA GLY A 10 0.94 -14.01 -11.11
C GLY A 10 -0.56 -13.71 -11.05
N VAL A 11 -0.96 -12.53 -10.58
CA VAL A 11 -2.37 -12.12 -10.56
C VAL A 11 -2.84 -11.81 -11.98
N ASP A 12 -3.87 -12.51 -12.43
CA ASP A 12 -4.49 -12.30 -13.74
C ASP A 12 -4.84 -10.84 -14.02
N GLU A 13 -4.57 -10.41 -15.25
CA GLU A 13 -4.86 -9.03 -15.70
C GLU A 13 -6.36 -8.68 -15.59
N ARG A 14 -7.25 -9.68 -15.67
CA ARG A 14 -8.70 -9.52 -15.41
C ARG A 14 -8.97 -9.07 -13.98
N ARG A 15 -8.28 -9.64 -12.99
CA ARG A 15 -8.42 -9.32 -11.57
C ARG A 15 -7.85 -7.93 -11.27
N ILE A 16 -6.73 -7.57 -11.91
CA ILE A 16 -6.17 -6.22 -11.84
C ILE A 16 -7.16 -5.18 -12.38
N LYS A 17 -7.82 -5.45 -13.51
CA LYS A 17 -8.86 -4.56 -14.05
C LYS A 17 -10.07 -4.42 -13.12
N LYS A 18 -10.48 -5.48 -12.40
CA LYS A 18 -11.55 -5.41 -11.39
C LYS A 18 -11.15 -4.51 -10.21
N LEU A 19 -9.91 -4.61 -9.74
CA LEU A 19 -9.37 -3.73 -8.68
C LEU A 19 -9.31 -2.26 -9.15
N GLU A 20 -8.85 -2.02 -10.38
CA GLU A 20 -8.80 -0.67 -10.96
C GLU A 20 -10.20 -0.07 -11.15
N ALA A 21 -11.19 -0.88 -11.54
CA ALA A 21 -12.59 -0.47 -11.68
C ALA A 21 -13.22 -0.08 -10.33
N LYS A 22 -12.80 -0.71 -9.23
CA LYS A 22 -13.15 -0.33 -7.85
C LYS A 22 -12.33 0.85 -7.32
N GLY A 23 -11.45 1.45 -8.14
CA GLY A 23 -10.64 2.60 -7.77
C GLY A 23 -9.38 2.27 -6.96
N ILE A 24 -9.03 0.99 -6.84
CA ILE A 24 -7.85 0.50 -6.12
C ILE A 24 -6.67 0.52 -7.09
N ARG A 25 -5.93 1.64 -7.08
CA ARG A 25 -4.77 1.86 -7.97
C ARG A 25 -3.42 1.83 -7.24
N ASN A 26 -3.47 1.81 -5.91
CA ASN A 26 -2.29 1.78 -5.05
C ASN A 26 -2.53 0.86 -3.85
N LEU A 27 -1.43 0.37 -3.25
CA LEU A 27 -1.45 -0.51 -2.08
C LEU A 27 -2.29 0.10 -0.95
N LYS A 28 -2.10 1.39 -0.65
CA LYS A 28 -2.84 2.09 0.42
C LYS A 28 -4.36 1.95 0.30
N LYS A 29 -4.92 2.15 -0.91
CA LYS A 29 -6.36 2.00 -1.15
C LYS A 29 -6.82 0.55 -1.10
N MET A 30 -5.94 -0.41 -1.40
CA MET A 30 -6.23 -1.83 -1.27
C MET A 30 -6.40 -2.18 0.22
N PHE A 31 -5.48 -1.74 1.09
CA PHE A 31 -5.53 -1.98 2.55
C PHE A 31 -6.63 -1.22 3.29
N GLN A 32 -7.16 -0.16 2.71
CA GLN A 32 -8.36 0.49 3.27
C GLN A 32 -9.61 -0.36 3.10
N LYS A 33 -9.57 -1.43 2.29
CA LYS A 33 -10.67 -2.37 2.13
C LYS A 33 -10.49 -3.56 3.06
N SER A 34 -11.60 -4.13 3.50
CA SER A 34 -11.56 -5.37 4.28
C SER A 34 -11.03 -6.52 3.43
N GLU A 35 -10.40 -7.50 4.08
CA GLU A 35 -9.90 -8.72 3.43
C GLU A 35 -11.02 -9.44 2.65
N TRP A 36 -12.23 -9.47 3.21
CA TRP A 36 -13.43 -10.00 2.58
C TRP A 36 -13.83 -9.24 1.30
N GLU A 37 -13.72 -7.91 1.31
CA GLU A 37 -14.02 -7.10 0.12
C GLU A 37 -12.98 -7.35 -0.97
N LEU A 38 -11.70 -7.48 -0.61
CA LEU A 38 -10.63 -7.83 -1.55
C LEU A 38 -10.80 -9.23 -2.12
N ALA A 39 -11.10 -10.22 -1.27
CA ALA A 39 -11.38 -11.61 -1.66
C ALA A 39 -12.52 -11.68 -2.67
N HIS A 40 -13.60 -10.95 -2.40
CA HIS A 40 -14.75 -10.88 -3.30
C HIS A 40 -14.42 -10.18 -4.63
N ILE A 41 -13.62 -9.13 -4.62
CA ILE A 41 -13.22 -8.42 -5.86
C ILE A 41 -12.28 -9.29 -6.71
N MET A 42 -11.34 -9.96 -6.07
CA MET A 42 -10.30 -10.74 -6.73
C MET A 42 -10.75 -12.16 -7.07
N ASP A 43 -11.88 -12.61 -6.51
CA ASP A 43 -12.40 -13.97 -6.68
C ASP A 43 -11.35 -14.98 -6.16
N LEU A 44 -10.94 -14.76 -4.91
CA LEU A 44 -9.91 -15.50 -4.18
C LEU A 44 -10.45 -15.93 -2.80
N SER A 45 -9.84 -16.97 -2.23
CA SER A 45 -10.08 -17.30 -0.83
C SER A 45 -9.39 -16.27 0.09
N VAL A 46 -9.87 -16.14 1.33
CA VAL A 46 -9.23 -15.27 2.33
C VAL A 46 -7.83 -15.77 2.68
N ASP A 47 -7.59 -17.09 2.61
CA ASP A 47 -6.28 -17.70 2.86
C ASP A 47 -5.24 -17.29 1.80
N ASP A 48 -5.65 -17.20 0.53
CA ASP A 48 -4.77 -16.73 -0.56
C ASP A 48 -4.35 -15.26 -0.39
N LEU A 49 -5.14 -14.46 0.33
CA LEU A 49 -4.84 -13.05 0.61
C LEU A 49 -3.84 -12.82 1.75
N GLN A 50 -3.72 -13.77 2.69
CA GLN A 50 -2.79 -13.63 3.82
C GLN A 50 -1.32 -13.61 3.38
N VAL A 51 -0.99 -14.32 2.30
CA VAL A 51 0.37 -14.33 1.72
C VAL A 51 0.76 -12.94 1.22
N MET A 52 -0.20 -12.18 0.67
CA MET A 52 0.03 -10.82 0.18
C MET A 52 0.28 -9.82 1.33
N ASP A 53 -0.43 -9.97 2.45
CA ASP A 53 -0.22 -9.14 3.65
C ASP A 53 1.21 -9.30 4.21
N MET A 54 1.70 -10.54 4.22
CA MET A 54 3.05 -10.86 4.69
C MET A 54 4.14 -10.28 3.78
N PHE A 55 3.97 -10.36 2.45
CA PHE A 55 4.90 -9.75 1.49
C PHE A 55 4.96 -8.23 1.65
N ILE A 56 3.83 -7.57 1.85
CA ILE A 56 3.78 -6.10 1.87
C ILE A 56 4.35 -5.52 3.18
N LYS A 57 4.21 -6.23 4.32
CA LYS A 57 4.92 -5.91 5.57
C LYS A 57 6.44 -5.98 5.42
N SER A 58 6.95 -6.73 4.45
CA SER A 58 8.39 -6.83 4.17
C SER A 58 8.93 -5.66 3.34
N VAL A 59 8.06 -4.88 2.70
CA VAL A 59 8.48 -3.75 1.85
C VAL A 59 8.75 -2.53 2.73
N SER A 60 10.03 -2.16 2.83
CA SER A 60 10.47 -1.00 3.60
C SER A 60 10.08 0.30 2.87
N PHE A 61 9.14 1.05 3.45
CA PHE A 61 8.79 2.39 2.97
C PHE A 61 9.63 3.42 3.73
N PRO A 62 10.18 4.46 3.06
CA PRO A 62 10.94 5.50 3.75
C PRO A 62 10.01 6.17 4.75
N SER A 63 10.37 6.15 6.04
CA SER A 63 9.49 6.53 7.15
C SER A 63 9.29 8.05 7.31
N SER A 64 10.24 8.85 6.82
CA SER A 64 10.27 10.30 7.02
C SER A 64 10.87 11.03 5.81
N LEU A 65 10.27 12.15 5.43
CA LEU A 65 10.77 13.08 4.42
C LEU A 65 11.56 14.22 5.09
N ARG A 66 12.79 14.44 4.65
CA ARG A 66 13.64 15.53 5.16
C ARG A 66 13.14 16.89 4.69
N THR A 67 13.09 17.85 5.59
CA THR A 67 12.72 19.24 5.31
C THR A 67 13.90 20.07 4.78
N THR A 68 15.10 19.49 4.74
CA THR A 68 16.39 20.14 4.41
C THR A 68 16.83 21.22 5.40
N LEU A 69 16.05 21.44 6.47
CA LEU A 69 16.40 22.29 7.61
C LEU A 69 16.70 21.39 8.81
N PRO A 70 17.96 21.26 9.26
CA PRO A 70 18.35 20.33 10.32
C PRO A 70 17.62 20.56 11.65
N GLU A 71 17.34 21.82 11.98
CA GLU A 71 16.62 22.20 13.21
C GLU A 71 15.18 21.70 13.19
N LEU A 72 14.51 21.85 12.05
CA LEU A 72 13.13 21.41 11.85
C LEU A 72 13.03 19.89 11.76
N ASP A 73 13.99 19.25 11.11
CA ASP A 73 14.06 17.78 11.08
C ASP A 73 14.29 17.19 12.48
N ASN A 74 15.11 17.84 13.32
CA ASN A 74 15.30 17.40 14.71
C ASN A 74 14.03 17.58 15.55
N ALA A 75 13.30 18.69 15.36
CA ALA A 75 12.01 18.91 16.01
C ALA A 75 10.95 17.87 15.59
N LEU A 76 11.00 17.42 14.33
CA LEU A 76 10.11 16.41 13.75
C LEU A 76 10.68 14.98 13.84
N CYS A 77 11.62 14.71 14.77
CA CYS A 77 12.19 13.38 14.98
C CYS A 77 12.72 12.67 13.71
N GLY A 78 13.38 13.43 12.83
CA GLY A 78 13.97 12.94 11.58
C GLY A 78 13.24 13.34 10.30
N GLY A 79 12.16 14.13 10.39
CA GLY A 79 11.48 14.75 9.25
C GLY A 79 9.96 14.50 9.25
N ILE A 80 9.31 14.79 8.13
CA ILE A 80 7.85 14.68 7.98
C ILE A 80 7.44 13.20 7.83
N PRO A 81 6.59 12.65 8.72
CA PRO A 81 6.16 11.25 8.67
C PRO A 81 5.35 10.91 7.41
N THR A 82 5.71 9.82 6.71
CA THR A 82 5.07 9.39 5.46
C THR A 82 3.89 8.46 5.68
N ALA A 83 2.88 8.90 6.44
CA ALA A 83 1.62 8.15 6.62
C ALA A 83 0.52 9.00 7.25
N THR A 84 0.90 10.16 7.79
CA THR A 84 0.04 11.03 8.60
C THR A 84 -0.03 12.40 7.93
N ILE A 85 -1.16 13.09 8.11
CA ILE A 85 -1.27 14.50 7.71
C ILE A 85 -0.53 15.32 8.76
N THR A 86 0.49 16.05 8.34
CA THR A 86 1.23 17.00 9.19
C THR A 86 0.77 18.41 8.82
N GLU A 87 0.30 19.17 9.80
CA GLU A 87 -0.10 20.58 9.64
C GLU A 87 0.85 21.45 10.48
N ALA A 88 1.32 22.55 9.89
CA ALA A 88 2.30 23.48 10.45
C ALA A 88 1.74 24.90 10.48
#